data_AF-A0A1A3BSR2-F1
#
_entry.id   AF-A0A1A3BSR2-F1
#
_cell.length_a   1.000
_cell.length_b   1.000
_cell.length_c   1.000
_cell.angle_alpha   90.00
_cell.angle_beta   90.00
_cell.angle_gamma   90.00
#
_symmetry.space_group_name_H-M   'P 1'
#
loop_
_entity.id
_entity.type
_entity.pdbx_description
1 polymer ?
#
loop_
_entity_poly.entity_id
_entity_poly.type
_entity_poly.pdbx_seq_one_letter_code
_entity_poly.pdbx_strand_id
1 'polypeptide(L)'
;MVTYYPELAQRVASQRQLQPDLYGDIDFDERPYRLTKQPGDKSSLPAWAADRDQILTDDRVLELMETATMLGDVVADPYAALMSRYSVTELIDMLKTACRHGIDAVPDAPEELVAFIAAMEVRPDWINFDLIEEGARQARAAAALLAHFITRGAFIATFTNTYAALPMGLTGALSGRRAARRVNETASFFAVTTLPGALQRYGPGFEAAAMVRLMHSMVRYNALKKSDKWDVDVYGVPVPQVDQMPAGMIGQYMTSQQVLRQGRDKFNEQERALVEFGRYRCFLLGLPEELLPTTPAETVHVMHARAALLRDGFDSVCRELVDSTMAAYLRPGTSWFDRAAEAVEKSYSKETFVRAFCNGHRETAEAMGVSIGVADRIRIALTGPFIAGRFVAVQRASNIPALRRLVDSYVIRLLKLRLKTYGKPEFTSDSAHYTPIPH
;
A
#
# COMPACT_ATOMS: atom_id res chain seq x y z
N MET A 1 -5.31 -5.53 -29.65
CA MET A 1 -6.75 -5.67 -29.35
C MET A 1 -6.87 -6.29 -27.98
N VAL A 2 -7.67 -5.66 -27.12
CA VAL A 2 -7.99 -6.16 -25.77
C VAL A 2 -8.91 -7.36 -25.92
N THR A 3 -8.56 -8.48 -25.29
CA THR A 3 -9.25 -9.76 -25.44
C THR A 3 -9.87 -10.24 -24.13
N TYR A 4 -9.19 -10.04 -23.00
CA TYR A 4 -9.55 -10.61 -21.72
C TYR A 4 -10.24 -9.61 -20.77
N TYR A 5 -9.89 -8.32 -20.83
CA TYR A 5 -10.41 -7.29 -19.92
C TYR A 5 -10.95 -6.05 -20.67
N PRO A 6 -11.97 -6.21 -21.53
CA PRO A 6 -12.53 -5.11 -22.31
C PRO A 6 -13.10 -3.97 -21.43
N GLU A 7 -13.73 -4.31 -20.30
CA GLU A 7 -14.29 -3.31 -19.37
C GLU A 7 -13.19 -2.49 -18.67
N LEU A 8 -12.11 -3.15 -18.23
CA LEU A 8 -10.96 -2.47 -17.64
C LEU A 8 -10.28 -1.54 -18.64
N ALA A 9 -10.11 -1.98 -19.89
CA ALA A 9 -9.56 -1.15 -20.95
C ALA A 9 -10.46 0.04 -21.29
N GLN A 10 -11.78 -0.15 -21.32
CA GLN A 10 -12.73 0.95 -21.48
C GLN A 10 -12.62 1.96 -20.32
N ARG A 11 -12.45 1.46 -19.09
CA ARG A 11 -12.22 2.30 -17.91
C ARG A 11 -10.92 3.10 -18.04
N VAL A 12 -9.83 2.49 -18.52
CA VAL A 12 -8.57 3.20 -18.80
C VAL A 12 -8.78 4.30 -19.85
N ALA A 13 -9.43 3.99 -20.97
CA ALA A 13 -9.70 4.95 -22.04
C ALA A 13 -10.61 6.11 -21.59
N SER A 14 -11.55 5.85 -20.66
CA SER A 14 -12.46 6.87 -20.14
C SER A 14 -11.75 7.99 -19.38
N GLN A 15 -10.54 7.76 -18.85
CA GLN A 15 -9.75 8.77 -18.13
C GLN A 15 -9.54 10.03 -18.96
N ARG A 16 -9.22 9.85 -20.26
CA ARG A 16 -9.04 10.95 -21.21
C ARG A 16 -10.32 11.75 -21.44
N GLN A 17 -11.47 11.08 -21.42
CA GLN A 17 -12.78 11.71 -21.66
C GLN A 17 -13.28 12.43 -20.41
N LEU A 18 -13.13 11.82 -19.24
CA LEU A 18 -13.58 12.37 -17.96
C LEU A 18 -12.69 13.51 -17.46
N GLN A 19 -11.41 13.49 -17.81
CA GLN A 19 -10.42 14.48 -17.38
C GLN A 19 -9.47 14.81 -18.54
N PRO A 20 -9.96 15.46 -19.61
CA PRO A 20 -9.14 15.81 -20.77
C PRO A 20 -7.99 16.74 -20.40
N ASP A 21 -8.21 17.63 -19.44
CA ASP A 21 -7.15 18.49 -18.96
C ASP A 21 -6.03 17.68 -18.32
N LEU A 22 -6.31 16.62 -17.56
CA LEU A 22 -5.27 15.83 -16.87
C LEU A 22 -4.62 14.76 -17.77
N TYR A 23 -5.43 14.03 -18.53
CA TYR A 23 -5.05 12.83 -19.28
C TYR A 23 -5.06 13.02 -20.81
N GLY A 24 -5.41 14.21 -21.30
CA GLY A 24 -5.58 14.50 -22.73
C GLY A 24 -4.35 14.24 -23.59
N ASP A 25 -3.17 14.40 -23.01
CA ASP A 25 -1.87 14.28 -23.68
C ASP A 25 -1.28 12.86 -23.59
N ILE A 26 -1.89 11.96 -22.81
CA ILE A 26 -1.41 10.58 -22.67
C ILE A 26 -1.93 9.74 -23.84
N ASP A 27 -1.01 9.10 -24.55
CA ASP A 27 -1.35 8.01 -25.46
C ASP A 27 -1.54 6.72 -24.66
N PHE A 28 -2.79 6.28 -24.53
CA PHE A 28 -3.15 5.05 -23.80
C PHE A 28 -2.91 3.76 -24.61
N ASP A 29 -2.64 3.89 -25.92
CA ASP A 29 -2.30 2.77 -26.79
C ASP A 29 -0.78 2.49 -26.81
N GLU A 30 0.02 3.49 -26.41
CA GLU A 30 1.46 3.32 -26.23
C GLU A 30 1.83 2.70 -24.88
N ARG A 31 2.88 1.89 -24.91
CA ARG A 31 3.35 1.15 -23.74
C ARG A 31 4.54 1.87 -23.12
N PRO A 32 4.48 2.24 -21.83
CA PRO A 32 5.60 2.92 -21.20
C PRO A 32 6.81 2.00 -21.05
N TYR A 33 8.01 2.56 -21.15
CA TYR A 33 9.29 1.86 -21.10
C TYR A 33 9.46 0.96 -19.87
N ARG A 34 8.85 1.33 -18.74
CA ARG A 34 8.85 0.52 -17.49
C ARG A 34 8.27 -0.88 -17.66
N LEU A 35 7.49 -1.15 -18.70
CA LEU A 35 6.94 -2.47 -18.98
C LEU A 35 7.93 -3.32 -19.80
N THR A 36 8.13 -4.57 -19.37
CA THR A 36 9.05 -5.54 -19.96
C THR A 36 8.27 -6.77 -20.40
N LYS A 37 8.45 -7.18 -21.65
CA LYS A 37 7.80 -8.39 -22.21
C LYS A 37 8.75 -9.29 -22.94
N GLN A 38 9.93 -8.80 -23.31
CA GLN A 38 10.90 -9.63 -23.99
C GLN A 38 11.55 -10.55 -22.96
N PRO A 39 11.71 -11.86 -23.23
CA PRO A 39 12.36 -12.79 -22.29
C PRO A 39 13.73 -12.31 -21.79
N GLY A 40 14.51 -11.62 -22.64
CA GLY A 40 15.81 -11.06 -22.29
C GLY A 40 15.81 -9.76 -21.46
N ASP A 41 14.65 -9.12 -21.27
CA ASP A 41 14.55 -7.94 -20.41
C ASP A 41 14.80 -8.30 -18.93
N LYS A 42 15.57 -7.47 -18.22
CA LYS A 42 15.64 -7.55 -16.76
C LYS A 42 14.39 -6.94 -16.13
N SER A 43 13.75 -7.71 -15.26
CA SER A 43 12.55 -7.30 -14.51
C SER A 43 12.82 -7.28 -13.01
N SER A 44 11.89 -6.67 -12.27
CA SER A 44 11.93 -6.65 -10.81
C SER A 44 11.57 -8.00 -10.16
N LEU A 45 11.15 -9.01 -10.93
CA LEU A 45 10.92 -10.36 -10.43
C LEU A 45 12.27 -11.02 -10.09
N PRO A 46 12.53 -11.37 -8.83
CA PRO A 46 13.74 -12.08 -8.47
C PRO A 46 13.74 -13.50 -9.06
N ALA A 47 14.88 -13.96 -9.58
CA ALA A 47 15.01 -15.28 -10.19
C ALA A 47 14.65 -16.46 -9.25
N TRP A 48 14.72 -16.26 -7.93
CA TRP A 48 14.33 -17.28 -6.95
C TRP A 48 12.81 -17.35 -6.72
N ALA A 49 12.04 -16.34 -7.16
CA ALA A 49 10.61 -16.22 -6.84
C ALA A 49 9.73 -17.04 -7.78
N ALA A 50 10.00 -16.99 -9.09
CA ALA A 50 9.30 -17.75 -10.12
C ALA A 50 10.08 -17.74 -11.44
N ASP A 51 9.70 -18.64 -12.34
CA ASP A 51 10.14 -18.61 -13.74
C ASP A 51 9.39 -17.49 -14.49
N ARG A 52 10.14 -16.47 -14.92
CA ARG A 52 9.59 -15.33 -15.66
C ARG A 52 9.04 -15.77 -17.01
N ASP A 53 9.70 -16.68 -17.71
CA ASP A 53 9.31 -17.08 -19.05
C ASP A 53 7.94 -17.75 -19.02
N GLN A 54 7.67 -18.55 -17.99
CA GLN A 54 6.36 -19.13 -17.77
C GLN A 54 5.26 -18.08 -17.60
N ILE A 55 5.52 -17.00 -16.84
CA ILE A 55 4.56 -15.91 -16.64
C ILE A 55 4.29 -15.18 -17.96
N LEU A 56 5.32 -14.98 -18.79
CA LEU A 56 5.19 -14.32 -20.08
C LEU A 56 4.39 -15.13 -21.12
N THR A 57 4.06 -16.39 -20.85
CA THR A 57 3.15 -17.18 -21.71
C THR A 57 1.66 -16.95 -21.42
N ASP A 58 1.32 -16.29 -20.31
CA ASP A 58 -0.06 -16.03 -19.91
C ASP A 58 -0.54 -14.68 -20.48
N ASP A 59 -1.09 -14.70 -21.69
CA ASP A 59 -1.60 -13.50 -22.37
C ASP A 59 -2.62 -12.73 -21.53
N ARG A 60 -3.40 -13.44 -20.69
CA ARG A 60 -4.38 -12.82 -19.81
C ARG A 60 -3.68 -11.96 -18.76
N VAL A 61 -2.67 -12.48 -18.06
CA VAL A 61 -1.98 -11.68 -17.03
C VAL A 61 -1.14 -10.55 -17.66
N LEU A 62 -0.60 -10.77 -18.87
CA LEU A 62 0.08 -9.72 -19.62
C LEU A 62 -0.85 -8.55 -19.90
N GLU A 63 -2.03 -8.83 -20.46
CA GLU A 63 -3.04 -7.81 -20.76
C GLU A 63 -3.48 -7.07 -19.50
N LEU A 64 -3.69 -7.78 -18.39
CA LEU A 64 -4.05 -7.17 -17.10
C LEU A 64 -2.99 -6.18 -16.62
N MET A 65 -1.71 -6.58 -16.61
CA MET A 65 -0.62 -5.74 -16.12
C MET A 65 -0.36 -4.54 -17.03
N GLU A 66 -0.41 -4.71 -18.35
CA GLU A 66 -0.30 -3.61 -19.33
C GLU A 66 -1.44 -2.60 -19.12
N THR A 67 -2.69 -3.08 -19.07
CA THR A 67 -3.87 -2.22 -18.91
C THR A 67 -3.84 -1.50 -17.56
N ALA A 68 -3.57 -2.21 -16.47
CA ALA A 68 -3.59 -1.65 -15.12
C ALA A 68 -2.42 -0.70 -14.83
N THR A 69 -1.33 -0.78 -15.61
CA THR A 69 -0.21 0.19 -15.56
C THR A 69 -0.64 1.56 -16.09
N MET A 70 -1.62 1.60 -16.99
CA MET A 70 -2.19 2.84 -17.53
C MET A 70 -3.44 3.31 -16.77
N LEU A 71 -3.79 2.65 -15.66
CA LEU A 71 -4.95 3.00 -14.85
C LEU A 71 -4.57 3.85 -13.63
N GLY A 72 -5.01 5.09 -13.60
CA GLY A 72 -5.07 5.96 -12.43
C GLY A 72 -6.31 5.70 -11.57
N ASP A 73 -6.96 6.74 -11.07
CA ASP A 73 -8.22 6.64 -10.34
C ASP A 73 -9.32 7.46 -11.01
N VAL A 74 -10.06 6.81 -11.91
CA VAL A 74 -11.13 7.45 -12.71
C VAL A 74 -12.20 8.18 -11.88
N VAL A 75 -12.28 7.88 -10.58
CA VAL A 75 -13.27 8.45 -9.66
C VAL A 75 -12.65 9.56 -8.81
N ALA A 76 -11.47 9.33 -8.22
CA ALA A 76 -10.87 10.26 -7.28
C ALA A 76 -9.97 11.33 -7.96
N ASP A 77 -9.45 11.06 -9.16
CA ASP A 77 -8.67 12.04 -9.92
C ASP A 77 -9.48 13.28 -10.32
N PRO A 78 -10.75 13.17 -10.78
CA PRO A 78 -11.62 14.34 -10.96
C PRO A 78 -11.72 15.23 -9.72
N TYR A 79 -11.93 14.63 -8.55
CA TYR A 79 -12.02 15.38 -7.30
C TYR A 79 -10.69 16.03 -6.91
N ALA A 80 -9.56 15.35 -7.16
CA ALA A 80 -8.24 15.94 -6.97
C ALA A 80 -7.94 17.09 -7.95
N ALA A 81 -8.43 17.04 -9.19
CA ALA A 81 -8.23 18.08 -10.19
C ALA A 81 -8.91 19.42 -9.81
N LEU A 82 -9.87 19.39 -8.89
CA LEU A 82 -10.46 20.58 -8.27
C LEU A 82 -9.44 21.41 -7.46
N MET A 83 -8.22 20.91 -7.23
CA MET A 83 -7.09 21.70 -6.70
C MET A 83 -6.76 22.94 -7.53
N SER A 84 -7.21 23.01 -8.78
CA SER A 84 -7.13 24.22 -9.61
C SER A 84 -8.07 25.35 -9.15
N ARG A 85 -9.10 25.02 -8.37
CA ARG A 85 -10.18 25.95 -7.95
C ARG A 85 -10.31 26.08 -6.43
N TYR A 86 -10.03 25.01 -5.69
CA TYR A 86 -10.13 24.95 -4.23
C TYR A 86 -8.76 24.72 -3.60
N SER A 87 -8.60 25.16 -2.35
CA SER A 87 -7.44 24.76 -1.56
C SER A 87 -7.49 23.29 -1.17
N VAL A 88 -6.32 22.68 -0.95
CA VAL A 88 -6.21 21.28 -0.47
C VAL A 88 -6.98 21.09 0.86
N THR A 89 -6.95 22.07 1.75
CA THR A 89 -7.68 22.02 3.03
C THR A 89 -9.18 21.93 2.82
N GLU A 90 -9.75 22.73 1.91
CA GLU A 90 -11.19 22.70 1.60
C GLU A 90 -11.61 21.34 1.03
N LEU A 91 -10.84 20.79 0.08
CA LEU A 91 -11.11 19.46 -0.49
C LEU A 91 -11.08 18.37 0.59
N ILE A 92 -10.15 18.46 1.52
CA ILE A 92 -10.03 17.52 2.63
C ILE A 92 -11.19 17.64 3.61
N ASP A 93 -11.59 18.87 3.94
CA ASP A 93 -12.66 19.11 4.91
C ASP A 93 -14.03 18.71 4.35
N MET A 94 -14.29 18.96 3.06
CA MET A 94 -15.46 18.41 2.38
C MET A 94 -15.46 16.89 2.37
N LEU A 95 -14.34 16.23 2.04
CA LEU A 95 -14.26 14.77 2.02
C LEU A 95 -14.46 14.16 3.42
N LYS A 96 -13.85 14.74 4.45
CA LYS A 96 -14.05 14.31 5.84
C LYS A 96 -15.50 14.46 6.27
N THR A 97 -16.13 15.58 5.92
CA THR A 97 -17.54 15.84 6.22
C THR A 97 -18.42 14.79 5.54
N ALA A 98 -18.21 14.52 4.25
CA ALA A 98 -18.96 13.48 3.53
C ALA A 98 -18.73 12.06 4.08
N CYS A 99 -17.51 11.74 4.51
CA CYS A 99 -17.18 10.46 5.13
C CYS A 99 -17.87 10.28 6.49
N ARG A 100 -17.95 11.33 7.32
CA ARG A 100 -18.47 11.25 8.70
C ARG A 100 -19.96 11.48 8.82
N HIS A 101 -20.52 12.33 7.97
CA HIS A 101 -21.87 12.87 8.10
C HIS A 101 -22.74 12.62 6.86
N GLY A 102 -22.19 12.01 5.81
CA GLY A 102 -22.88 11.77 4.54
C GLY A 102 -22.69 12.91 3.55
N ILE A 103 -22.89 12.62 2.26
CA ILE A 103 -22.67 13.58 1.18
C ILE A 103 -23.59 14.81 1.29
N ASP A 104 -24.83 14.61 1.74
CA ASP A 104 -25.82 15.68 1.94
C ASP A 104 -25.43 16.69 3.04
N ALA A 105 -24.45 16.36 3.87
CA ALA A 105 -23.92 17.26 4.90
C ALA A 105 -22.87 18.25 4.36
N VAL A 106 -22.46 18.12 3.09
CA VAL A 106 -21.54 19.05 2.43
C VAL A 106 -22.36 20.07 1.63
N PRO A 107 -22.40 21.35 2.04
CA PRO A 107 -23.09 22.39 1.27
C PRO A 107 -22.47 22.53 -0.12
N ASP A 108 -23.31 22.60 -1.15
CA ASP A 108 -22.90 22.76 -2.55
C ASP A 108 -21.80 21.76 -2.98
N ALA A 109 -21.93 20.50 -2.54
CA ALA A 109 -20.97 19.44 -2.82
C ALA A 109 -20.67 19.33 -4.32
N PRO A 110 -19.39 19.42 -4.75
CA PRO A 110 -19.03 19.22 -6.15
C PRO A 110 -19.45 17.82 -6.65
N GLU A 111 -19.86 17.72 -7.91
CA GLU A 111 -20.30 16.44 -8.50
C GLU A 111 -19.20 15.37 -8.41
N GLU A 112 -17.93 15.77 -8.48
CA GLU A 112 -16.78 14.87 -8.32
C GLU A 112 -16.69 14.28 -6.91
N LEU A 113 -17.06 15.03 -5.87
CA LEU A 113 -17.13 14.51 -4.50
C LEU A 113 -18.31 13.54 -4.34
N VAL A 114 -19.46 13.88 -4.95
CA VAL A 114 -20.65 13.02 -4.95
C VAL A 114 -20.31 11.67 -5.61
N ALA A 115 -19.71 11.71 -6.80
CA ALA A 115 -19.25 10.52 -7.51
C ALA A 115 -18.22 9.72 -6.71
N PHE A 116 -17.30 10.41 -6.04
CA PHE A 116 -16.28 9.76 -5.21
C PHE A 116 -16.88 8.99 -4.04
N ILE A 117 -17.79 9.60 -3.28
CA ILE A 117 -18.45 8.94 -2.16
C ILE A 117 -19.36 7.81 -2.65
N ALA A 118 -20.14 8.03 -3.71
CA ALA A 118 -21.01 7.02 -4.29
C ALA A 118 -20.23 5.77 -4.73
N ALA A 119 -19.07 5.95 -5.38
CA ALA A 119 -18.22 4.85 -5.78
C ALA A 119 -17.65 4.04 -4.60
N MET A 120 -17.35 4.70 -3.47
CA MET A 120 -16.91 4.02 -2.25
C MET A 120 -18.06 3.33 -1.51
N GLU A 121 -19.29 3.79 -1.68
CA GLU A 121 -20.52 3.20 -1.13
C GLU A 121 -20.97 1.95 -1.89
N VAL A 122 -20.48 1.73 -3.12
CA VAL A 122 -20.77 0.52 -3.89
C VAL A 122 -20.40 -0.71 -3.09
N ARG A 123 -21.35 -1.64 -3.03
CA ARG A 123 -21.16 -2.93 -2.37
C ARG A 123 -21.19 -4.05 -3.42
N PRO A 124 -20.02 -4.44 -3.97
CA PRO A 124 -19.93 -5.63 -4.80
C PRO A 124 -20.50 -6.88 -4.10
N ASP A 125 -21.04 -7.80 -4.88
CA ASP A 125 -21.72 -9.01 -4.37
C ASP A 125 -20.82 -9.92 -3.53
N TRP A 126 -19.51 -9.85 -3.75
CA TRP A 126 -18.52 -10.61 -2.96
C TRP A 126 -18.31 -10.06 -1.54
N ILE A 127 -18.82 -8.87 -1.21
CA ILE A 127 -18.67 -8.27 0.12
C ILE A 127 -19.56 -8.95 1.17
N ASN A 128 -18.90 -9.69 2.05
CA ASN A 128 -19.46 -10.18 3.30
C ASN A 128 -18.82 -9.44 4.50
N PHE A 129 -19.58 -8.53 5.13
CA PHE A 129 -19.08 -7.72 6.25
C PHE A 129 -18.75 -8.55 7.50
N ASP A 130 -19.45 -9.66 7.77
CA ASP A 130 -19.11 -10.52 8.90
C ASP A 130 -17.74 -11.17 8.69
N LEU A 131 -17.45 -11.59 7.45
CA LEU A 131 -16.17 -12.17 7.08
C LEU A 131 -15.04 -11.14 7.11
N ILE A 132 -15.31 -9.91 6.67
CA ILE A 132 -14.38 -8.77 6.74
C ILE A 132 -14.07 -8.39 8.19
N GLU A 133 -15.09 -8.33 9.07
CA GLU A 133 -14.89 -8.02 10.49
C GLU A 133 -14.11 -9.13 11.20
N GLU A 134 -14.34 -10.39 10.85
CA GLU A 134 -13.54 -11.51 11.35
C GLU A 134 -12.07 -11.42 10.89
N GLY A 135 -11.83 -11.06 9.63
CA GLY A 135 -10.48 -10.80 9.11
C GLY A 135 -9.81 -9.62 9.82
N ALA A 136 -10.52 -8.51 10.02
CA ALA A 136 -10.04 -7.35 10.75
C ALA A 136 -9.67 -7.72 12.20
N ARG A 137 -10.50 -8.53 12.87
CA ARG A 137 -10.25 -9.04 14.22
C ARG A 137 -8.97 -9.88 14.28
N GLN A 138 -8.75 -10.77 13.31
CA GLN A 138 -7.54 -11.59 13.24
C GLN A 138 -6.29 -10.74 12.97
N ALA A 139 -6.38 -9.75 12.08
CA ALA A 139 -5.27 -8.85 11.75
C ALA A 139 -4.90 -7.90 12.91
N ARG A 140 -5.84 -7.60 13.81
CA ARG A 140 -5.70 -6.62 14.90
C ARG A 140 -4.54 -6.92 15.85
N ALA A 141 -4.32 -8.19 16.18
CA ALA A 141 -3.24 -8.60 17.09
C ALA A 141 -1.86 -8.26 16.48
N ALA A 142 -1.67 -8.54 15.20
CA ALA A 142 -0.44 -8.20 14.49
C ALA A 142 -0.28 -6.68 14.36
N ALA A 143 -1.36 -5.96 14.05
CA ALA A 143 -1.33 -4.49 13.99
C ALA A 143 -0.92 -3.86 15.33
N ALA A 144 -1.43 -4.36 16.46
CA ALA A 144 -1.13 -3.81 17.77
C ALA A 144 0.26 -4.19 18.32
N LEU A 145 0.70 -5.44 18.06
CA LEU A 145 1.88 -6.03 18.70
C LEU A 145 3.12 -6.07 17.80
N LEU A 146 2.96 -6.14 16.48
CA LEU A 146 4.06 -6.38 15.55
C LEU A 146 4.31 -5.23 14.57
N ALA A 147 3.28 -4.45 14.20
CA ALA A 147 3.40 -3.44 13.13
C ALA A 147 4.62 -2.52 13.29
N HIS A 148 4.82 -1.90 14.45
CA HIS A 148 5.98 -1.03 14.73
C HIS A 148 7.38 -1.67 14.53
N PHE A 149 7.49 -3.00 14.59
CA PHE A 149 8.73 -3.73 14.28
C PHE A 149 8.91 -4.01 12.78
N ILE A 150 7.82 -4.01 12.02
CA ILE A 150 7.74 -4.43 10.61
C ILE A 150 7.65 -3.23 9.66
N THR A 151 6.92 -2.17 10.04
CA THR A 151 6.47 -1.13 9.12
C THR A 151 7.59 -0.49 8.34
N ARG A 152 8.73 -0.12 8.94
CA ARG A 152 9.82 0.50 8.15
C ARG A 152 10.33 -0.45 7.08
N GLY A 153 10.52 -1.73 7.39
CA GLY A 153 10.98 -2.73 6.43
C GLY A 153 9.98 -2.95 5.29
N ALA A 154 8.70 -3.10 5.62
CA ALA A 154 7.65 -3.25 4.62
C ALA A 154 7.43 -2.00 3.76
N PHE A 155 7.55 -0.82 4.38
CA PHE A 155 7.38 0.47 3.70
C PHE A 155 8.54 0.75 2.72
N ILE A 156 9.78 0.40 3.05
CA ILE A 156 10.89 0.60 2.10
C ILE A 156 10.75 -0.26 0.86
N ALA A 157 10.24 -1.48 1.01
CA ALA A 157 10.09 -2.39 -0.11
C ALA A 157 9.18 -1.86 -1.24
N THR A 158 8.35 -0.85 -0.97
CA THR A 158 7.54 -0.20 -2.02
C THR A 158 8.33 0.82 -2.84
N PHE A 159 9.57 1.15 -2.45
CA PHE A 159 10.43 2.15 -3.10
C PHE A 159 11.80 1.60 -3.55
N THR A 160 11.95 0.28 -3.62
CA THR A 160 13.17 -0.37 -4.13
C THR A 160 13.16 -0.59 -5.64
N ASN A 161 12.31 0.13 -6.38
CA ASN A 161 12.28 0.09 -7.83
C ASN A 161 12.09 1.49 -8.40
N THR A 162 12.99 1.90 -9.30
CA THR A 162 13.02 3.25 -9.91
C THR A 162 11.65 3.69 -10.43
N TYR A 163 10.95 2.80 -11.14
CA TYR A 163 9.69 3.13 -11.82
C TYR A 163 8.49 3.23 -10.86
N ALA A 164 8.61 2.68 -9.65
CA ALA A 164 7.58 2.79 -8.60
C ALA A 164 7.91 3.83 -7.52
N ALA A 165 9.19 4.15 -7.34
CA ALA A 165 9.68 5.03 -6.27
C ALA A 165 9.56 6.52 -6.60
N LEU A 166 9.59 6.88 -7.89
CA LEU A 166 9.65 8.28 -8.33
C LEU A 166 8.55 9.17 -7.74
N PRO A 167 7.26 8.76 -7.63
CA PRO A 167 6.23 9.61 -7.01
C PRO A 167 6.60 10.07 -5.58
N MET A 168 7.24 9.21 -4.79
CA MET A 168 7.70 9.59 -3.44
C MET A 168 8.93 10.50 -3.47
N GLY A 169 9.84 10.29 -4.42
CA GLY A 169 10.96 11.20 -4.66
C GLY A 169 10.48 12.61 -5.04
N LEU A 170 9.55 12.70 -5.99
CA LEU A 170 9.01 13.98 -6.48
C LEU A 170 8.37 14.81 -5.38
N THR A 171 7.54 14.19 -4.54
CA THR A 171 6.85 14.88 -3.43
C THR A 171 7.79 15.41 -2.34
N GLY A 172 9.06 14.97 -2.30
CA GLY A 172 9.98 15.24 -1.21
C GLY A 172 9.53 14.69 0.14
N ALA A 173 8.51 13.82 0.16
CA ALA A 173 7.79 13.41 1.37
C ALA A 173 8.65 12.56 2.33
N LEU A 174 9.74 11.98 1.85
CA LEU A 174 10.68 11.19 2.66
C LEU A 174 11.99 11.92 2.98
N SER A 175 12.03 13.25 2.90
CA SER A 175 13.22 14.03 3.30
C SER A 175 13.17 14.43 4.79
N GLY A 176 14.26 14.17 5.52
CA GLY A 176 14.46 14.60 6.90
C GLY A 176 13.32 14.19 7.85
N ARG A 177 12.76 15.15 8.59
CA ARG A 177 11.66 14.91 9.56
C ARG A 177 10.36 14.42 8.90
N ARG A 178 10.18 14.63 7.60
CA ARG A 178 8.97 14.22 6.85
C ARG A 178 8.89 12.70 6.66
N ALA A 179 10.04 12.01 6.58
CA ALA A 179 10.11 10.55 6.49
C ALA A 179 9.40 9.88 7.66
N ALA A 180 9.67 10.33 8.90
CA ALA A 180 9.04 9.77 10.10
C ALA A 180 7.51 9.94 10.07
N ARG A 181 7.03 11.12 9.63
CA ARG A 181 5.59 11.38 9.45
C ARG A 181 4.98 10.41 8.44
N ARG A 182 5.57 10.24 7.26
CA ARG A 182 5.04 9.36 6.20
C ARG A 182 4.96 7.90 6.60
N VAL A 183 5.97 7.40 7.31
CA VAL A 183 5.95 6.03 7.82
C VAL A 183 4.83 5.87 8.85
N ASN A 184 4.67 6.84 9.75
CA ASN A 184 3.61 6.83 10.75
C ASN A 184 2.21 6.97 10.14
N GLU A 185 2.02 7.76 9.09
CA GLU A 185 0.75 7.86 8.35
C GLU A 185 0.36 6.53 7.73
N THR A 186 1.31 5.84 7.11
CA THR A 186 1.11 4.50 6.54
C THR A 186 0.77 3.49 7.65
N ALA A 187 1.53 3.49 8.75
CA ALA A 187 1.26 2.65 9.91
C ALA A 187 -0.15 2.90 10.48
N SER A 188 -0.54 4.16 10.57
CA SER A 188 -1.83 4.60 11.09
C SER A 188 -2.98 4.10 10.21
N PHE A 189 -2.86 4.18 8.88
CA PHE A 189 -3.84 3.66 7.93
C PHE A 189 -4.07 2.14 8.10
N PHE A 190 -2.99 1.35 8.10
CA PHE A 190 -3.14 -0.10 8.28
C PHE A 190 -3.64 -0.46 9.68
N ALA A 191 -3.26 0.29 10.72
CA ALA A 191 -3.74 0.06 12.07
C ALA A 191 -5.25 0.40 12.21
N VAL A 192 -5.69 1.56 11.74
CA VAL A 192 -7.07 2.05 11.92
C VAL A 192 -8.08 1.14 11.22
N THR A 193 -7.72 0.59 10.05
CA THR A 193 -8.59 -0.31 9.28
C THR A 193 -8.86 -1.65 9.99
N THR A 194 -8.08 -2.00 11.03
CA THR A 194 -8.34 -3.22 11.83
C THR A 194 -9.27 -2.99 13.02
N LEU A 195 -9.68 -1.75 13.31
CA LEU A 195 -10.65 -1.47 14.39
C LEU A 195 -12.02 -2.09 14.07
N PRO A 196 -12.83 -2.44 15.08
CA PRO A 196 -14.19 -2.93 14.86
C PRO A 196 -15.02 -1.93 14.05
N GLY A 197 -15.70 -2.40 13.01
CA GLY A 197 -16.54 -1.57 12.14
C GLY A 197 -15.76 -0.57 11.28
N ALA A 198 -14.42 -0.65 11.23
CA ALA A 198 -13.61 0.41 10.63
C ALA A 198 -13.85 0.61 9.14
N LEU A 199 -14.09 -0.47 8.40
CA LEU A 199 -14.29 -0.42 6.95
C LEU A 199 -15.77 -0.24 6.54
N GLN A 200 -16.69 -0.15 7.51
CA GLN A 200 -18.08 0.20 7.21
C GLN A 200 -18.18 1.66 6.79
N ARG A 201 -19.29 2.05 6.15
CA ARG A 201 -19.48 3.36 5.50
C ARG A 201 -19.10 4.59 6.33
N TYR A 202 -19.39 4.59 7.63
CA TYR A 202 -19.06 5.70 8.54
C TYR A 202 -17.92 5.35 9.50
N GLY A 203 -17.22 4.25 9.23
CA GLY A 203 -16.11 3.78 10.03
C GLY A 203 -14.84 4.60 9.81
N PRO A 204 -13.95 4.67 10.81
CA PRO A 204 -12.70 5.44 10.70
C PRO A 204 -11.73 4.92 9.63
N GLY A 205 -11.83 3.64 9.26
CA GLY A 205 -11.05 3.05 8.17
C GLY A 205 -11.57 3.42 6.78
N PHE A 206 -12.89 3.62 6.62
CA PHE A 206 -13.48 4.14 5.38
C PHE A 206 -13.01 5.57 5.11
N GLU A 207 -13.10 6.46 6.11
CA GLU A 207 -12.56 7.83 6.01
C GLU A 207 -11.06 7.80 5.69
N ALA A 208 -10.28 6.97 6.40
CA ALA A 208 -8.85 6.86 6.16
C ALA A 208 -8.52 6.36 4.74
N ALA A 209 -9.30 5.42 4.20
CA ALA A 209 -9.14 4.94 2.82
C ALA A 209 -9.46 6.03 1.80
N ALA A 210 -10.55 6.79 2.01
CA ALA A 210 -10.92 7.92 1.17
C ALA A 210 -9.80 8.98 1.13
N MET A 211 -9.24 9.30 2.31
CA MET A 211 -8.14 10.26 2.42
C MET A 211 -6.85 9.79 1.73
N VAL A 212 -6.48 8.51 1.86
CA VAL A 212 -5.33 7.94 1.13
C VAL A 212 -5.57 7.95 -0.37
N ARG A 213 -6.78 7.60 -0.80
CA ARG A 213 -7.17 7.58 -2.22
C ARG A 213 -7.15 8.98 -2.84
N LEU A 214 -7.62 9.99 -2.11
CA LEU A 214 -7.46 11.41 -2.49
C LEU A 214 -5.98 11.80 -2.58
N MET A 215 -5.18 11.45 -1.57
CA MET A 215 -3.75 11.76 -1.55
C MET A 215 -3.01 11.16 -2.76
N HIS A 216 -3.28 9.89 -3.14
CA HIS A 216 -2.70 9.30 -4.35
C HIS A 216 -3.11 10.04 -5.63
N SER A 217 -4.38 10.45 -5.70
CA SER A 217 -4.91 11.22 -6.83
C SER A 217 -4.28 12.62 -6.93
N MET A 218 -4.05 13.30 -5.79
CA MET A 218 -3.32 14.58 -5.73
C MET A 218 -1.85 14.42 -6.15
N VAL A 219 -1.20 13.33 -5.76
CA VAL A 219 0.18 13.03 -6.23
C VAL A 219 0.19 12.83 -7.73
N ARG A 220 -0.78 12.09 -8.29
CA ARG A 220 -0.91 11.88 -9.73
C ARG A 220 -1.16 13.18 -10.49
N TYR A 221 -2.08 14.01 -10.00
CA TYR A 221 -2.36 15.33 -10.56
C TYR A 221 -1.10 16.20 -10.62
N ASN A 222 -0.38 16.32 -9.49
CA ASN A 222 0.83 17.14 -9.43
C ASN A 222 1.98 16.57 -10.27
N ALA A 223 2.14 15.24 -10.34
CA ALA A 223 3.15 14.63 -11.19
C ALA A 223 2.90 14.97 -12.68
N LEU A 224 1.64 14.89 -13.14
CA LEU A 224 1.29 15.18 -14.53
C LEU A 224 1.23 16.68 -14.87
N LYS A 225 0.87 17.56 -13.91
CA LYS A 225 0.63 18.99 -14.19
C LYS A 225 1.65 19.96 -13.63
N LYS A 226 2.48 19.54 -12.69
CA LYS A 226 3.37 20.42 -11.95
C LYS A 226 4.81 19.93 -11.93
N SER A 227 5.12 18.82 -12.59
CA SER A 227 6.47 18.25 -12.61
C SER A 227 6.97 18.00 -14.02
N ASP A 228 8.04 18.68 -14.41
CA ASP A 228 8.75 18.44 -15.68
C ASP A 228 9.56 17.14 -15.70
N LYS A 229 9.41 16.31 -14.65
CA LYS A 229 10.21 15.10 -14.42
C LYS A 229 9.44 13.82 -14.66
N TRP A 230 8.11 13.92 -14.69
CA TRP A 230 7.30 12.76 -14.98
C TRP A 230 7.20 12.57 -16.48
N ASP A 231 7.99 11.64 -16.99
CA ASP A 231 7.91 11.21 -18.38
C ASP A 231 6.92 10.05 -18.49
N VAL A 232 5.77 10.29 -19.13
CA VAL A 232 4.71 9.29 -19.29
C VAL A 232 5.18 8.13 -20.16
N ASP A 233 6.01 8.37 -21.17
CA ASP A 233 6.53 7.33 -22.06
C ASP A 233 7.52 6.42 -21.33
N VAL A 234 8.11 6.89 -20.23
CA VAL A 234 8.97 6.09 -19.37
C VAL A 234 8.19 5.38 -18.26
N TYR A 235 7.40 6.15 -17.50
CA TYR A 235 6.83 5.71 -16.22
C TYR A 235 5.34 5.33 -16.29
N GLY A 236 4.66 5.62 -17.38
CA GLY A 236 3.20 5.47 -17.50
C GLY A 236 2.43 6.48 -16.65
N VAL A 237 1.20 6.12 -16.27
CA VAL A 237 0.40 6.93 -15.35
C VAL A 237 1.02 6.89 -13.95
N PRO A 238 1.20 8.02 -13.24
CA PRO A 238 1.77 8.02 -11.89
C PRO A 238 0.90 7.27 -10.88
N VAL A 239 1.55 6.58 -9.93
CA VAL A 239 0.87 5.78 -8.88
C VAL A 239 -0.23 4.87 -9.48
N PRO A 240 0.05 4.12 -10.56
CA PRO A 240 -1.00 3.35 -11.22
C PRO A 240 -1.60 2.31 -10.26
N GLN A 241 -2.84 1.88 -10.46
CA GLN A 241 -3.52 0.97 -9.52
C GLN A 241 -2.72 -0.32 -9.27
N VAL A 242 -2.01 -0.80 -10.31
CA VAL A 242 -1.12 -1.96 -10.22
C VAL A 242 0.04 -1.78 -9.24
N ASP A 243 0.49 -0.55 -8.97
CA ASP A 243 1.56 -0.26 -8.00
C ASP A 243 1.07 -0.12 -6.56
N GLN A 244 -0.23 0.13 -6.37
CA GLN A 244 -0.85 0.12 -5.04
C GLN A 244 -1.08 -1.31 -4.53
N MET A 245 -1.22 -2.26 -5.47
CA MET A 245 -1.53 -3.67 -5.22
C MET A 245 -0.51 -4.37 -4.29
N PRO A 246 0.82 -4.31 -4.49
CA PRO A 246 1.79 -4.94 -3.60
C PRO A 246 1.71 -4.46 -2.15
N ALA A 247 1.56 -3.15 -1.95
CA ALA A 247 1.48 -2.55 -0.63
C ALA A 247 0.19 -2.94 0.10
N GLY A 248 -0.95 -2.89 -0.60
CA GLY A 248 -2.26 -3.19 -0.04
C GLY A 248 -2.48 -4.67 0.26
N MET A 249 -1.82 -5.57 -0.47
CA MET A 249 -2.06 -7.01 -0.44
C MET A 249 -0.90 -7.89 0.05
N ILE A 250 0.17 -7.30 0.62
CA ILE A 250 1.32 -8.07 1.12
C ILE A 250 0.92 -9.18 2.10
N GLY A 251 -0.07 -8.94 2.97
CA GLY A 251 -0.59 -9.93 3.90
C GLY A 251 -1.22 -11.13 3.17
N GLN A 252 -2.08 -10.86 2.19
CA GLN A 252 -2.69 -11.91 1.36
C GLN A 252 -1.65 -12.71 0.59
N TYR A 253 -0.63 -12.04 0.04
CA TYR A 253 0.47 -12.72 -0.65
C TYR A 253 1.26 -13.66 0.29
N MET A 254 1.60 -13.21 1.50
CA MET A 254 2.31 -14.04 2.47
C MET A 254 1.46 -15.25 2.90
N THR A 255 0.16 -15.05 3.18
CA THR A 255 -0.77 -16.14 3.49
C THR A 255 -0.88 -17.12 2.32
N SER A 256 -0.98 -16.61 1.09
CA SER A 256 -1.09 -17.44 -0.13
C SER A 256 0.14 -18.30 -0.34
N GLN A 257 1.34 -17.73 -0.22
CA GLN A 257 2.58 -18.50 -0.28
C GLN A 257 2.64 -19.59 0.79
N GLN A 258 2.20 -19.29 2.02
CA GLN A 258 2.17 -20.28 3.09
C GLN A 258 1.21 -21.44 2.77
N VAL A 259 0.02 -21.15 2.25
CA VAL A 259 -0.98 -22.16 1.85
C VAL A 259 -0.43 -23.04 0.72
N LEU A 260 0.17 -22.46 -0.31
CA LEU A 260 0.76 -23.20 -1.42
C LEU A 260 1.94 -24.08 -0.97
N ARG A 261 2.79 -23.60 -0.06
CA ARG A 261 3.89 -24.40 0.53
C ARG A 261 3.40 -25.58 1.36
N GLN A 262 2.16 -25.54 1.85
CA GLN A 262 1.51 -26.66 2.52
C GLN A 262 0.87 -27.66 1.54
N GLY A 263 1.00 -27.44 0.22
CA GLY A 263 0.39 -28.26 -0.82
C GLY A 263 -1.12 -28.05 -0.96
N ARG A 264 -1.66 -26.93 -0.45
CA ARG A 264 -3.08 -26.59 -0.52
C ARG A 264 -3.33 -25.57 -1.63
N ASP A 265 -4.46 -25.69 -2.30
CA ASP A 265 -4.92 -24.80 -3.37
C ASP A 265 -6.00 -23.80 -2.91
N LYS A 266 -6.55 -24.00 -1.70
CA LYS A 266 -7.65 -23.20 -1.14
C LYS A 266 -7.36 -22.69 0.26
N PHE A 267 -7.81 -21.47 0.52
CA PHE A 267 -7.86 -20.89 1.85
C PHE A 267 -8.86 -21.66 2.74
N ASN A 268 -8.53 -21.82 4.02
CA ASN A 268 -9.51 -22.20 5.02
C ASN A 268 -10.33 -20.97 5.44
N GLU A 269 -11.31 -21.14 6.32
CA GLU A 269 -12.20 -20.05 6.75
C GLU A 269 -11.45 -18.85 7.35
N GLN A 270 -10.43 -19.09 8.19
CA GLN A 270 -9.67 -18.03 8.85
C GLN A 270 -8.80 -17.25 7.86
N GLU A 271 -8.09 -17.98 6.99
CA GLU A 271 -7.27 -17.40 5.94
C GLU A 271 -8.13 -16.61 4.94
N ARG A 272 -9.31 -17.14 4.58
CA ARG A 272 -10.27 -16.45 3.72
C ARG A 272 -10.73 -15.14 4.37
N ALA A 273 -11.05 -15.13 5.67
CA ALA A 273 -11.44 -13.91 6.37
C ALA A 273 -10.35 -12.82 6.27
N LEU A 274 -9.08 -13.18 6.50
CA LEU A 274 -7.94 -12.27 6.33
C LEU A 274 -7.80 -11.75 4.90
N VAL A 275 -7.99 -12.62 3.91
CA VAL A 275 -7.92 -12.27 2.48
C VAL A 275 -9.03 -11.30 2.09
N GLU A 276 -10.28 -11.60 2.45
CA GLU A 276 -11.45 -10.75 2.11
C GLU A 276 -11.39 -9.40 2.81
N PHE A 277 -10.90 -9.34 4.06
CA PHE A 277 -10.59 -8.08 4.74
C PHE A 277 -9.59 -7.23 3.94
N GLY A 278 -8.49 -7.85 3.49
CA GLY A 278 -7.49 -7.17 2.68
C GLY A 278 -8.01 -6.75 1.30
N ARG A 279 -8.79 -7.61 0.63
CA ARG A 279 -9.44 -7.32 -0.67
C ARG A 279 -10.36 -6.12 -0.56
N TYR A 280 -11.24 -6.08 0.45
CA TYR A 280 -12.14 -4.95 0.66
C TYR A 280 -11.41 -3.65 1.01
N ARG A 281 -10.35 -3.71 1.81
CA ARG A 281 -9.48 -2.53 2.05
C ARG A 281 -8.89 -2.00 0.74
N CYS A 282 -8.41 -2.87 -0.15
CA CYS A 282 -7.88 -2.48 -1.45
C CYS A 282 -8.96 -1.94 -2.40
N PHE A 283 -10.16 -2.51 -2.38
CA PHE A 283 -11.32 -1.97 -3.10
C PHE A 283 -11.64 -0.54 -2.67
N LEU A 284 -11.67 -0.25 -1.37
CA LEU A 284 -11.87 1.12 -0.86
C LEU A 284 -10.76 2.10 -1.28
N LEU A 285 -9.54 1.60 -1.50
CA LEU A 285 -8.42 2.37 -2.08
C LEU A 285 -8.53 2.59 -3.59
N GLY A 286 -9.56 2.03 -4.25
CA GLY A 286 -9.85 2.26 -5.66
C GLY A 286 -9.33 1.18 -6.62
N LEU A 287 -8.72 0.10 -6.10
CA LEU A 287 -8.21 -0.97 -6.95
C LEU A 287 -9.36 -1.67 -7.70
N PRO A 288 -9.21 -1.92 -9.01
CA PRO A 288 -10.18 -2.68 -9.79
C PRO A 288 -10.21 -4.16 -9.34
N GLU A 289 -11.33 -4.84 -9.52
CA GLU A 289 -11.54 -6.20 -9.02
C GLU A 289 -10.61 -7.23 -9.67
N GLU A 290 -10.19 -6.97 -10.90
CA GLU A 290 -9.23 -7.77 -11.66
C GLU A 290 -7.85 -7.84 -10.98
N LEU A 291 -7.52 -6.87 -10.12
CA LEU A 291 -6.31 -6.87 -9.29
C LEU A 291 -6.55 -7.45 -7.88
N LEU A 292 -7.74 -7.97 -7.58
CA LEU A 292 -8.14 -8.48 -6.26
C LEU A 292 -8.45 -9.99 -6.30
N PRO A 293 -7.44 -10.85 -6.54
CA PRO A 293 -7.61 -12.28 -6.69
C PRO A 293 -8.20 -12.96 -5.45
N THR A 294 -8.84 -14.11 -5.67
CA THR A 294 -9.61 -14.82 -4.63
C THR A 294 -8.95 -16.10 -4.14
N THR A 295 -7.98 -16.62 -4.90
CA THR A 295 -7.29 -17.87 -4.60
C THR A 295 -5.82 -17.65 -4.24
N PRO A 296 -5.19 -18.59 -3.51
CA PRO A 296 -3.75 -18.54 -3.22
C PRO A 296 -2.89 -18.45 -4.49
N ALA A 297 -3.21 -19.26 -5.50
CA ALA A 297 -2.44 -19.32 -6.75
C ALA A 297 -2.53 -18.00 -7.52
N GLU A 298 -3.73 -17.45 -7.71
CA GLU A 298 -3.91 -16.17 -8.40
C GLU A 298 -3.25 -15.01 -7.64
N THR A 299 -3.30 -15.03 -6.30
CA THR A 299 -2.66 -13.99 -5.47
C THR A 299 -1.15 -13.97 -5.66
N VAL A 300 -0.51 -15.13 -5.70
CA VAL A 300 0.92 -15.22 -6.00
C VAL A 300 1.21 -14.84 -7.45
N HIS A 301 0.40 -15.35 -8.39
CA HIS A 301 0.57 -15.11 -9.81
C HIS A 301 0.47 -13.63 -10.18
N VAL A 302 -0.53 -12.90 -9.68
CA VAL A 302 -0.70 -11.46 -10.00
C VAL A 302 0.46 -10.62 -9.43
N MET A 303 0.95 -10.97 -8.24
CA MET A 303 2.09 -10.30 -7.60
C MET A 303 3.39 -10.54 -8.39
N HIS A 304 3.60 -11.79 -8.81
CA HIS A 304 4.76 -12.17 -9.62
C HIS A 304 4.68 -11.57 -11.02
N ALA A 305 3.50 -11.52 -11.65
CA ALA A 305 3.29 -10.89 -12.94
C ALA A 305 3.60 -9.40 -12.92
N ARG A 306 3.13 -8.67 -11.89
CA ARG A 306 3.52 -7.26 -11.70
C ARG A 306 5.03 -7.11 -11.62
N ALA A 307 5.70 -7.97 -10.86
CA ALA A 307 7.16 -7.92 -10.75
C ALA A 307 7.88 -8.31 -12.06
N ALA A 308 7.34 -9.28 -12.79
CA ALA A 308 7.88 -9.84 -14.04
C ALA A 308 7.80 -8.86 -15.21
N LEU A 309 6.77 -8.01 -15.22
CA LEU A 309 6.59 -6.99 -16.24
C LEU A 309 7.19 -5.65 -15.84
N LEU A 310 7.36 -5.36 -14.55
CA LEU A 310 8.05 -4.14 -14.15
C LEU A 310 9.56 -4.26 -14.40
N ARG A 311 10.11 -3.34 -15.19
CA ARG A 311 11.53 -3.25 -15.49
C ARG A 311 12.36 -3.15 -14.22
N ASP A 312 13.49 -3.86 -14.21
CA ASP A 312 14.47 -3.77 -13.14
C ASP A 312 15.07 -2.35 -13.09
N GLY A 313 15.36 -1.88 -11.89
CA GLY A 313 15.94 -0.56 -11.69
C GLY A 313 16.02 -0.18 -10.22
N PHE A 314 17.21 0.23 -9.78
CA PHE A 314 17.46 0.76 -8.45
C PHE A 314 18.50 1.88 -8.57
N ASP A 315 18.08 3.13 -8.41
CA ASP A 315 18.91 4.32 -8.59
C ASP A 315 19.21 5.05 -7.27
N SER A 316 19.79 6.25 -7.38
CA SER A 316 20.10 7.13 -6.24
C SER A 316 18.85 7.62 -5.51
N VAL A 317 17.71 7.79 -6.21
CA VAL A 317 16.44 8.17 -5.58
C VAL A 317 15.96 7.02 -4.70
N CYS A 318 15.94 5.79 -5.23
CA CYS A 318 15.64 4.59 -4.44
C CYS A 318 16.54 4.50 -3.20
N ARG A 319 17.86 4.73 -3.38
CA ARG A 319 18.83 4.74 -2.26
C ARG A 319 18.45 5.76 -1.18
N GLU A 320 18.20 7.01 -1.59
CA GLU A 320 17.90 8.10 -0.66
C GLU A 320 16.62 7.80 0.14
N LEU A 321 15.58 7.26 -0.51
CA LEU A 321 14.33 6.88 0.16
C LEU A 321 14.53 5.73 1.16
N VAL A 322 15.37 4.74 0.81
CA VAL A 322 15.73 3.64 1.74
C VAL A 322 16.47 4.21 2.96
N ASP A 323 17.51 5.01 2.72
CA ASP A 323 18.38 5.54 3.77
C ASP A 323 17.60 6.47 4.70
N SER A 324 16.79 7.38 4.15
CA SER A 324 15.98 8.31 4.93
C SER A 324 14.94 7.60 5.81
N THR A 325 14.31 6.56 5.27
CA THR A 325 13.30 5.78 5.99
C THR A 325 13.92 4.94 7.10
N MET A 326 15.06 4.29 6.87
CA MET A 326 15.76 3.54 7.92
C MET A 326 16.38 4.46 8.98
N ALA A 327 16.80 5.66 8.60
CA ALA A 327 17.33 6.66 9.52
C ALA A 327 16.24 7.30 10.40
N ALA A 328 15.01 7.43 9.89
CA ALA A 328 13.91 8.08 10.59
C ALA A 328 13.66 7.55 12.01
N TYR A 329 13.53 8.47 12.96
CA TYR A 329 13.15 8.19 14.35
C TYR A 329 11.62 8.24 14.47
N LEU A 330 10.97 7.13 14.84
CA LEU A 330 9.49 7.05 14.80
C LEU A 330 8.80 7.24 16.15
N ARG A 331 9.57 7.24 17.25
CA ARG A 331 9.01 7.37 18.59
C ARG A 331 8.67 8.82 18.97
N PRO A 332 7.65 9.02 19.82
CA PRO A 332 7.18 10.35 20.20
C PRO A 332 8.08 11.04 21.23
N GLY A 333 8.79 10.26 22.05
CA GLY A 333 9.70 10.75 23.09
C GLY A 333 11.14 10.32 22.81
N THR A 334 12.09 10.92 23.52
CA THR A 334 13.55 10.69 23.33
C THR A 334 14.24 10.16 24.58
N SER A 335 13.50 9.54 25.50
CA SER A 335 14.05 8.96 26.73
C SER A 335 15.07 7.85 26.40
N TRP A 336 15.87 7.44 27.39
CA TRP A 336 16.80 6.32 27.20
C TRP A 336 16.08 5.04 26.77
N PHE A 337 14.88 4.81 27.32
CA PHE A 337 14.02 3.68 26.95
C PHE A 337 13.52 3.82 25.52
N ASP A 338 13.09 5.02 25.11
CA ASP A 338 12.64 5.25 23.73
C ASP A 338 13.75 5.05 22.72
N ARG A 339 14.98 5.47 23.03
CA ARG A 339 16.14 5.23 22.17
C ARG A 339 16.48 3.73 22.08
N ALA A 340 16.42 3.01 23.19
CA ALA A 340 16.67 1.58 23.21
C ALA A 340 15.61 0.82 22.40
N ALA A 341 14.33 1.15 22.61
CA ALA A 341 13.23 0.51 21.92
C ALA A 341 13.20 0.88 20.42
N GLU A 342 13.50 2.12 20.05
CA GLU A 342 13.71 2.52 18.65
C GLU A 342 14.81 1.66 17.99
N ALA A 343 15.94 1.45 18.68
CA ALA A 343 17.02 0.63 18.15
C ALA A 343 16.58 -0.83 17.91
N VAL A 344 15.77 -1.39 18.81
CA VAL A 344 15.15 -2.70 18.62
C VAL A 344 14.22 -2.70 17.41
N GLU A 345 13.32 -1.72 17.32
CA GLU A 345 12.38 -1.57 16.20
C GLU A 345 13.10 -1.48 14.84
N LYS A 346 14.21 -0.72 14.77
CA LYS A 346 15.06 -0.66 13.59
C LYS A 346 15.71 -2.00 13.26
N SER A 347 16.25 -2.72 14.24
CA SER A 347 16.86 -4.05 13.99
C SER A 347 15.84 -5.04 13.40
N TYR A 348 14.61 -5.09 13.94
CA TYR A 348 13.55 -5.93 13.36
C TYR A 348 13.09 -5.46 11.98
N SER A 349 13.06 -4.15 11.74
CA SER A 349 12.67 -3.61 10.44
C SER A 349 13.65 -4.04 9.35
N LYS A 350 14.97 -3.98 9.64
CA LYS A 350 16.02 -4.47 8.75
C LYS A 350 15.89 -5.98 8.52
N GLU A 351 15.72 -6.76 9.58
CA GLU A 351 15.55 -8.23 9.47
C GLU A 351 14.32 -8.60 8.66
N THR A 352 13.22 -7.87 8.84
CA THR A 352 11.99 -8.05 8.07
C THR A 352 12.24 -7.76 6.60
N PHE A 353 12.93 -6.66 6.28
CA PHE A 353 13.30 -6.32 4.91
C PHE A 353 14.11 -7.44 4.25
N VAL A 354 15.19 -7.88 4.93
CA VAL A 354 16.06 -8.96 4.45
C VAL A 354 15.28 -10.26 4.21
N ARG A 355 14.46 -10.69 5.17
CA ARG A 355 13.73 -11.96 5.04
C ARG A 355 12.61 -11.92 4.02
N ALA A 356 11.78 -10.87 4.06
CA ALA A 356 10.56 -10.83 3.26
C ALA A 356 10.79 -10.39 1.81
N PHE A 357 11.78 -9.51 1.57
CA PHE A 357 11.98 -8.89 0.25
C PHE A 357 13.32 -9.26 -0.41
N CYS A 358 14.30 -9.73 0.36
CA CYS A 358 15.58 -10.23 -0.18
C CYS A 358 15.73 -11.76 -0.05
N ASN A 359 14.67 -12.48 0.35
CA ASN A 359 14.70 -13.93 0.59
C ASN A 359 15.83 -14.39 1.53
N GLY A 360 16.16 -13.56 2.52
CA GLY A 360 17.26 -13.81 3.47
C GLY A 360 18.66 -13.44 2.96
N HIS A 361 18.82 -13.08 1.68
CA HIS A 361 20.11 -12.71 1.10
C HIS A 361 20.54 -11.32 1.57
N ARG A 362 21.53 -11.30 2.47
CA ARG A 362 22.04 -10.04 3.05
C ARG A 362 22.76 -9.18 2.04
N GLU A 363 23.48 -9.77 1.11
CA GLU A 363 24.20 -9.03 0.05
C GLU A 363 23.23 -8.21 -0.81
N THR A 364 22.07 -8.77 -1.16
CA THR A 364 21.02 -8.04 -1.88
C THR A 364 20.48 -6.87 -1.07
N ALA A 365 20.26 -7.07 0.23
CA ALA A 365 19.78 -6.00 1.12
C ALA A 365 20.83 -4.90 1.33
N GLU A 366 22.11 -5.28 1.48
CA GLU A 366 23.24 -4.35 1.57
C GLU A 366 23.39 -3.55 0.27
N ALA A 367 23.24 -4.22 -0.88
CA ALA A 367 23.18 -3.58 -2.19
C ALA A 367 21.98 -2.64 -2.34
N MET A 368 20.98 -2.67 -1.44
CA MET A 368 19.87 -1.71 -1.36
C MET A 368 20.01 -0.70 -0.21
N GLY A 369 20.98 -0.87 0.70
CA GLY A 369 21.30 0.09 1.78
C GLY A 369 20.95 -0.40 3.17
N VAL A 370 20.48 -1.64 3.27
CA VAL A 370 20.01 -2.23 4.51
C VAL A 370 21.02 -3.28 4.99
N SER A 371 21.90 -2.87 5.91
CA SER A 371 22.88 -3.77 6.54
C SER A 371 22.47 -4.21 7.94
N ILE A 372 22.68 -5.49 8.26
CA ILE A 372 22.39 -6.08 9.58
C ILE A 372 23.70 -6.43 10.29
N GLY A 373 24.04 -5.60 11.28
CA GLY A 373 25.25 -5.77 12.09
C GLY A 373 25.07 -6.74 13.27
N VAL A 374 26.17 -6.98 13.99
CA VAL A 374 26.17 -7.85 15.19
C VAL A 374 25.25 -7.30 16.28
N ALA A 375 25.24 -5.98 16.50
CA ALA A 375 24.36 -5.35 17.48
C ALA A 375 22.87 -5.55 17.15
N ASP A 376 22.50 -5.54 15.87
CA ASP A 376 21.13 -5.80 15.43
C ASP A 376 20.70 -7.24 15.80
N ARG A 377 21.57 -8.22 15.56
CA ARG A 377 21.32 -9.63 15.91
C ARG A 377 21.18 -9.84 17.41
N ILE A 378 22.03 -9.19 18.21
CA ILE A 378 21.94 -9.26 19.68
C ILE A 378 20.60 -8.71 20.17
N ARG A 379 20.17 -7.53 19.67
CA ARG A 379 18.87 -6.95 20.04
C ARG A 379 17.71 -7.87 19.67
N ILE A 380 17.73 -8.45 18.47
CA ILE A 380 16.70 -9.41 18.03
C ILE A 380 16.71 -10.65 18.93
N ALA A 381 17.87 -11.25 19.19
CA ALA A 381 17.98 -12.45 20.02
C ALA A 381 17.46 -12.23 21.46
N LEU A 382 17.80 -11.10 22.07
CA LEU A 382 17.39 -10.77 23.45
C LEU A 382 15.90 -10.45 23.57
N THR A 383 15.30 -9.82 22.56
CA THR A 383 13.91 -9.36 22.62
C THR A 383 12.92 -10.31 21.94
N GLY A 384 13.40 -11.20 21.07
CA GLY A 384 12.61 -12.14 20.27
C GLY A 384 11.68 -13.01 21.10
N PRO A 385 12.15 -13.69 22.15
CA PRO A 385 11.30 -14.51 23.01
C PRO A 385 10.12 -13.73 23.59
N PHE A 386 10.32 -12.47 24.01
CA PHE A 386 9.26 -11.64 24.53
C PHE A 386 8.28 -11.18 23.44
N ILE A 387 8.78 -10.66 22.32
CA ILE A 387 7.94 -10.12 21.24
C ILE A 387 7.13 -11.23 20.57
N ALA A 388 7.80 -12.28 20.09
CA ALA A 388 7.15 -13.39 19.42
C ALA A 388 6.31 -14.21 20.40
N GLY A 389 6.82 -14.46 21.61
CA GLY A 389 6.09 -15.19 22.65
C GLY A 389 4.80 -14.48 23.06
N ARG A 390 4.83 -13.16 23.27
CA ARG A 390 3.64 -12.36 23.58
C ARG A 390 2.63 -12.40 22.42
N PHE A 391 3.08 -12.28 21.18
CA PHE A 391 2.19 -12.37 20.02
C PHE A 391 1.51 -13.74 19.94
N VAL A 392 2.27 -14.83 20.04
CA VAL A 392 1.74 -16.20 20.01
C VAL A 392 0.77 -16.45 21.16
N ALA A 393 1.09 -15.97 22.38
CA ALA A 393 0.22 -16.10 23.53
C ALA A 393 -1.13 -15.38 23.31
N VAL A 394 -1.09 -14.14 22.82
CA VAL A 394 -2.29 -13.36 22.49
C VAL A 394 -3.10 -14.03 21.38
N GLN A 395 -2.44 -14.54 20.33
CA GLN A 395 -3.12 -15.22 19.22
C GLN A 395 -3.78 -16.53 19.66
N ARG A 396 -3.11 -17.33 20.51
CA ARG A 396 -3.71 -18.54 21.06
C ARG A 396 -4.89 -18.22 21.98
N ALA A 397 -4.76 -17.20 22.83
CA ALA A 397 -5.83 -16.78 23.72
C ALA A 397 -7.04 -16.22 22.95
N SER A 398 -6.84 -15.54 21.81
CA SER A 398 -7.95 -15.01 21.00
C SER A 398 -8.79 -16.11 20.33
N ASN A 399 -8.20 -17.29 20.12
CA ASN A 399 -8.89 -18.47 19.59
C ASN A 399 -9.72 -19.21 20.64
N ILE A 400 -9.53 -18.94 21.94
CA ILE A 400 -10.32 -19.53 23.02
C ILE A 400 -11.62 -18.70 23.19
N PRO A 401 -12.82 -19.28 22.97
CA PRO A 401 -14.08 -18.51 22.99
C PRO A 401 -14.32 -17.73 24.28
N ALA A 402 -13.99 -18.32 25.44
CA ALA A 402 -14.13 -17.67 26.75
C ALA A 402 -13.20 -16.47 26.96
N LEU A 403 -12.02 -16.45 26.33
CA LEU A 403 -11.05 -15.36 26.48
C LEU A 403 -11.16 -14.31 25.37
N ARG A 404 -11.83 -14.65 24.26
CA ARG A 404 -11.88 -13.84 23.04
C ARG A 404 -12.23 -12.37 23.30
N ARG A 405 -13.31 -12.10 24.05
CA ARG A 405 -13.75 -10.71 24.32
C ARG A 405 -12.73 -9.91 25.14
N LEU A 406 -12.08 -10.54 26.12
CA LEU A 406 -11.08 -9.90 26.98
C LEU A 406 -9.80 -9.60 26.19
N VAL A 407 -9.32 -10.59 25.44
CA VAL A 407 -8.14 -10.45 24.58
C VAL A 407 -8.38 -9.37 23.53
N ASP A 408 -9.56 -9.36 22.91
CA ASP A 408 -9.88 -8.37 21.90
C ASP A 408 -9.93 -6.94 22.46
N SER A 409 -10.55 -6.76 23.63
CA SER A 409 -10.56 -5.48 24.35
C SER A 409 -9.14 -4.99 24.68
N TYR A 410 -8.28 -5.90 25.12
CA TYR A 410 -6.87 -5.61 25.38
C TYR A 410 -6.12 -5.16 24.12
N VAL A 411 -6.28 -5.89 23.02
CA VAL A 411 -5.64 -5.57 21.74
C VAL A 411 -6.16 -4.25 21.18
N ILE A 412 -7.47 -3.98 21.25
CA ILE A 412 -8.08 -2.70 20.83
C ILE A 412 -7.48 -1.54 21.64
N ARG A 413 -7.34 -1.67 22.96
CA ARG A 413 -6.74 -0.64 23.80
C ARG A 413 -5.29 -0.37 23.38
N LEU A 414 -4.52 -1.43 23.14
CA LEU A 414 -3.14 -1.30 22.67
C LEU A 414 -3.06 -0.63 21.30
N LEU A 415 -3.94 -1.00 20.37
CA LEU A 415 -4.01 -0.42 19.04
C LEU A 415 -4.36 1.07 19.09
N LYS A 416 -5.33 1.47 19.92
CA LYS A 416 -5.66 2.89 20.15
C LYS A 416 -4.46 3.68 20.71
N LEU A 417 -3.66 3.07 21.59
CA LEU A 417 -2.41 3.67 22.06
C LEU A 417 -1.40 3.83 20.91
N ARG A 418 -1.27 2.83 20.03
CA ARG A 418 -0.40 2.92 18.84
C ARG A 418 -0.84 4.02 17.88
N LEU A 419 -2.13 4.11 17.58
CA LEU A 419 -2.69 5.17 16.74
C LEU A 419 -2.40 6.57 17.32
N LYS A 420 -2.50 6.73 18.65
CA LYS A 420 -2.12 7.99 19.30
C LYS A 420 -0.62 8.29 19.15
N THR A 421 0.23 7.27 19.18
CA THR A 421 1.68 7.40 18.99
C THR A 421 2.07 7.77 17.56
N TYR A 422 1.37 7.23 16.55
CA TYR A 422 1.61 7.59 15.16
C TYR A 422 1.23 9.05 14.83
N GLY A 423 0.29 9.62 15.60
CA GLY A 423 -0.20 10.98 15.40
C GLY A 423 -1.40 11.04 14.47
N LYS A 424 -1.95 12.25 14.27
CA LYS A 424 -3.03 12.46 13.31
C LYS A 424 -2.44 12.45 11.90
N PRO A 425 -2.87 11.54 11.01
CA PRO A 425 -2.42 11.58 9.63
C PRO A 425 -3.00 12.82 8.94
N GLU A 426 -2.17 13.54 8.21
CA GLU A 426 -2.59 14.72 7.43
C GLU A 426 -3.06 14.29 6.04
N PHE A 427 -2.51 13.19 5.51
CA PHE A 427 -2.86 12.63 4.19
C PHE A 427 -2.83 13.69 3.07
N THR A 428 -1.85 14.60 3.12
CA THR A 428 -1.72 15.69 2.16
C THR A 428 -0.46 15.55 1.30
N SER A 429 -0.52 16.10 0.09
CA SER A 429 0.64 16.37 -0.77
C SER A 429 0.57 17.85 -1.14
N ASP A 430 1.68 18.58 -0.98
CA ASP A 430 1.76 20.01 -1.29
C ASP A 430 2.80 20.22 -2.38
N SER A 431 2.37 20.82 -3.49
CA SER A 431 3.21 21.07 -4.67
C SER A 431 4.42 21.94 -4.36
N ALA A 432 4.36 22.82 -3.36
CA ALA A 432 5.51 23.64 -2.94
C ALA A 432 6.66 22.80 -2.38
N HIS A 433 6.38 21.58 -1.94
CA HIS A 433 7.38 20.63 -1.44
C HIS A 433 7.99 19.74 -2.51
N TYR A 434 7.53 19.86 -3.77
CA TYR A 434 8.05 19.04 -4.85
C TYR A 434 9.46 19.49 -5.14
N THR A 435 10.43 18.61 -4.85
CA THR A 435 11.83 19.01 -4.87
C THR A 435 12.37 18.83 -6.27
N PRO A 436 13.08 19.82 -6.85
CA PRO A 436 13.91 19.55 -8.00
C PRO A 436 15.09 18.65 -7.57
N ILE A 437 14.89 17.32 -7.57
CA ILE A 437 15.97 16.32 -7.60
C ILE A 437 17.02 16.74 -8.67
N PRO A 438 18.30 16.92 -8.32
CA PRO A 438 19.35 17.23 -9.31
C PRO A 438 19.43 16.14 -10.40
N HIS A 439 19.71 16.56 -11.64
CA HIS A 439 19.92 15.66 -12.79
C HIS A 439 21.10 14.71 -12.59
#